data_AF-A0A0D6KZA4-F1
#
_entry.id   AF-A0A0D6KZA4-F1
#
_cell.length_a   1.000
_cell.length_b   1.000
_cell.length_c   1.000
_cell.angle_alpha   90.00
_cell.angle_beta   90.00
_cell.angle_gamma   90.00
#
_symmetry.space_group_name_H-M   'P 1'
#
loop_
_entity.id
_entity.type
_entity.pdbx_description
1 polymer ?
#
loop_
_entity_poly.entity_id
_entity_poly.type
_entity_poly.pdbx_seq_one_letter_code
_entity_poly.pdbx_strand_id
1 'polypeptide(L)'
;MRLILYTKPGCHLCEGLQEKLEKIQNISFELELRDITTRDDWFLAYQYEVPVLYFSESEATVDTEENLIEKPLPRPSPRASVQQLEQMLHKYLSN
;
A
#
# COMPACT_ATOMS: atom_id res chain seq x y z
N MET A 1 -3.82 -4.32 -10.58
CA MET A 1 -2.78 -3.80 -9.67
C MET A 1 -3.33 -3.79 -8.26
N ARG A 2 -2.57 -4.33 -7.31
CA ARG A 2 -2.97 -4.44 -5.90
C ARG A 2 -2.08 -3.57 -5.05
N LEU A 3 -2.65 -2.77 -4.17
CA LEU A 3 -1.95 -1.94 -3.20
C LEU A 3 -2.13 -2.58 -1.83
N ILE A 4 -1.03 -2.93 -1.16
CA ILE A 4 -1.06 -3.57 0.15
C ILE A 4 -0.62 -2.53 1.18
N LEU A 5 -1.52 -2.20 2.11
CA LEU A 5 -1.24 -1.32 3.23
C LEU A 5 -1.11 -2.15 4.49
N TYR A 6 0.11 -2.21 5.01
CA TYR A 6 0.36 -2.72 6.35
C TYR A 6 -0.10 -1.68 7.36
N THR A 7 -0.99 -2.09 8.25
CA THR A 7 -1.62 -1.26 9.27
C THR A 7 -1.55 -1.95 10.64
N LYS A 8 -1.88 -1.22 11.71
CA LYS A 8 -2.08 -1.78 13.05
C LYS A 8 -3.25 -1.08 13.75
N PRO A 9 -3.98 -1.77 14.63
CA PRO A 9 -5.03 -1.15 15.43
C PRO A 9 -4.47 -0.02 16.28
N GLY A 10 -5.20 1.10 16.35
CA GLY A 10 -4.80 2.30 17.10
C GLY A 10 -3.80 3.21 16.39
N CYS A 11 -3.52 2.97 15.10
CA CYS A 11 -2.64 3.82 14.29
C CYS A 11 -3.41 4.91 13.52
N HIS A 12 -3.52 6.10 14.13
CA HIS A 12 -4.13 7.28 13.50
C HIS A 12 -3.49 7.67 12.15
N LEU A 13 -2.18 7.44 12.00
CA LEU A 13 -1.46 7.70 10.75
C LEU A 13 -1.91 6.76 9.63
N CYS A 14 -2.24 5.52 9.97
CA CYS A 14 -2.68 4.49 9.04
C CYS A 14 -4.11 4.76 8.57
N GLU A 15 -5.00 5.11 9.51
CA GLU A 15 -6.39 5.52 9.20
C GLU A 15 -6.41 6.72 8.25
N GLY A 16 -5.64 7.77 8.57
CA GLY A 16 -5.56 8.96 7.72
C GLY A 16 -4.92 8.70 6.35
N LEU A 17 -4.08 7.67 6.21
CA LEU A 17 -3.54 7.26 4.90
C LEU A 17 -4.58 6.45 4.12
N GLN A 18 -5.24 5.50 4.77
CA GLN A 18 -6.29 4.69 4.17
C GLN A 18 -7.42 5.56 3.62
N GLU A 19 -7.94 6.51 4.41
CA GLU A 19 -8.97 7.45 3.95
C GLU A 19 -8.55 8.24 2.71
N LYS A 20 -7.26 8.61 2.63
CA LYS A 20 -6.73 9.32 1.45
C LYS A 20 -6.69 8.39 0.24
N LEU A 21 -6.29 7.13 0.42
CA LEU A 21 -6.28 6.12 -0.65
C LEU A 21 -7.68 5.84 -1.17
N GLU A 22 -8.67 5.71 -0.29
CA GLU A 22 -10.07 5.49 -0.68
C GLU A 22 -10.67 6.70 -1.43
N LYS A 23 -10.16 7.92 -1.18
CA LYS A 23 -10.55 9.13 -1.93
C LYS A 23 -9.94 9.19 -3.34
N ILE A 24 -8.89 8.42 -3.61
CA ILE A 24 -8.26 8.35 -4.94
C ILE A 24 -9.12 7.48 -5.84
N GLN A 25 -9.92 8.13 -6.68
CA GLN A 25 -10.78 7.45 -7.65
C GLN A 25 -10.16 7.43 -9.06
N ASN A 26 -9.07 8.19 -9.27
CA ASN A 26 -8.46 8.34 -10.58
C ASN A 26 -7.57 7.16 -10.99
N ILE A 27 -7.26 6.27 -10.04
CA ILE A 27 -6.43 5.09 -10.26
C ILE A 27 -7.23 3.85 -9.85
N SER A 28 -7.37 2.88 -10.74
CA SER A 28 -7.99 1.59 -10.41
C SER A 28 -6.97 0.65 -9.79
N PHE A 29 -6.98 0.53 -8.47
CA PHE A 29 -6.20 -0.45 -7.72
C PHE A 29 -7.08 -1.15 -6.68
N GLU A 30 -6.73 -2.38 -6.34
CA GLU A 30 -7.35 -3.09 -5.22
C GLU A 30 -6.56 -2.81 -3.94
N LEU A 31 -7.20 -2.24 -2.92
CA LEU A 31 -6.55 -1.96 -1.64
C LEU A 31 -6.70 -3.17 -0.70
N GLU A 32 -5.60 -3.78 -0.34
CA GLU A 32 -5.50 -4.87 0.64
C GLU A 32 -4.93 -4.32 1.96
N LEU A 33 -5.66 -4.50 3.06
CA LEU A 33 -5.20 -4.12 4.39
C LEU A 33 -4.62 -5.34 5.10
N ARG A 34 -3.35 -5.27 5.50
CA ARG A 34 -2.68 -6.32 6.27
C ARG A 34 -2.36 -5.81 7.66
N ASP A 35 -3.00 -6.40 8.67
CA ASP A 35 -2.72 -6.06 10.06
C ASP A 35 -1.42 -6.74 10.51
N ILE A 36 -0.40 -5.95 10.81
CA ILE A 36 0.91 -6.45 11.24
C ILE A 36 0.83 -7.18 12.59
N THR A 37 -0.22 -6.97 13.39
CA THR A 37 -0.39 -7.64 14.69
C THR A 37 -0.89 -9.08 14.56
N THR A 38 -1.33 -9.49 13.36
CA THR A 38 -1.79 -10.86 13.10
C THR A 38 -0.65 -11.85 12.93
N ARG A 39 0.56 -11.36 12.62
CA ARG A 39 1.77 -12.17 12.42
C ARG A 39 2.98 -11.51 13.05
N ASP A 40 3.68 -12.24 13.91
CA ASP A 40 4.88 -11.75 14.58
C ASP A 40 5.98 -11.30 13.60
N ASP A 41 6.12 -11.96 12.44
CA ASP A 41 7.08 -11.57 11.41
C ASP A 41 6.84 -10.13 10.92
N TRP A 42 5.57 -9.81 10.62
CA TRP A 42 5.18 -8.48 10.16
C TRP A 42 5.27 -7.46 11.29
N PHE A 43 4.88 -7.85 12.49
CA PHE A 43 5.02 -7.00 13.67
C PHE A 43 6.48 -6.61 13.89
N LEU A 44 7.40 -7.59 13.93
CA LEU A 44 8.81 -7.34 14.15
C LEU A 44 9.43 -6.48 13.05
N ALA A 45 9.05 -6.71 11.79
CA ALA A 45 9.54 -5.96 10.65
C ALA A 45 8.99 -4.52 10.59
N TYR A 46 7.70 -4.30 10.89
CA TYR A 46 7.01 -3.05 10.57
C TYR A 46 6.44 -2.28 11.77
N GLN A 47 6.50 -2.79 13.02
CA GLN A 47 5.88 -2.15 14.20
C GLN A 47 6.24 -0.67 14.40
N TYR A 48 7.46 -0.29 14.01
CA TYR A 48 7.99 1.08 14.12
C TYR A 48 7.92 1.87 12.81
N GLU A 49 7.65 1.20 11.69
CA GLU A 49 7.66 1.79 10.34
C GLU A 49 6.26 1.93 9.74
N VAL A 50 5.24 1.31 10.36
CA VAL A 50 3.85 1.41 9.95
C VAL A 50 3.35 2.88 9.98
N PRO A 51 2.64 3.37 8.94
CA PRO A 51 2.12 2.65 7.77
C PRO A 51 3.15 2.33 6.68
N VAL A 52 3.17 1.08 6.21
CA VAL A 52 4.03 0.64 5.10
C VAL A 52 3.17 0.25 3.90
N LEU A 53 3.51 0.78 2.73
CA LEU A 53 2.81 0.50 1.48
C LEU A 53 3.63 -0.40 0.58
N TYR A 54 2.98 -1.39 0.00
CA TYR A 54 3.51 -2.22 -1.07
C TYR A 54 2.57 -2.14 -2.27
N PHE A 55 3.12 -2.33 -3.45
CA PHE A 55 2.33 -2.55 -4.65
C PHE A 55 2.68 -3.89 -5.25
N SER A 56 1.67 -4.57 -5.78
CA SER A 56 1.83 -5.80 -6.55
C SER A 56 1.30 -5.56 -7.95
N GLU A 57 2.17 -5.76 -8.91
CA GLU A 57 1.80 -5.87 -10.32
C GLU A 57 1.51 -7.34 -10.60
N SER A 58 0.27 -7.66 -10.96
CA SER A 58 0.00 -8.89 -11.68
C SER A 58 0.25 -8.57 -13.14
N GLU A 59 1.40 -9.01 -13.68
CA GLU A 59 1.52 -9.13 -15.12
C GLU A 59 0.44 -10.12 -15.56
N ALA A 60 -0.61 -9.62 -16.20
CA ALA A 60 -1.61 -10.45 -16.84
C ALA A 60 -1.03 -11.03 -18.14
N THR A 61 0.08 -11.75 -18.05
CA THR A 61 0.60 -12.58 -19.13
C THR A 61 0.17 -14.01 -18.84
N VAL A 62 -0.85 -14.39 -19.60
CA VAL A 62 -1.35 -15.73 -19.92
C VAL A 62 -0.45 -16.88 -19.40
N ASP A 63 -1.03 -17.73 -18.56
CA ASP A 63 -0.63 -19.12 -18.28
C ASP A 63 0.49 -19.45 -17.25
N THR A 64 0.92 -18.57 -16.34
CA THR A 64 1.73 -19.05 -15.19
C THR A 64 1.47 -18.28 -13.89
N GLU A 65 0.90 -18.99 -12.90
CA GLU A 65 0.37 -18.48 -11.63
C GLU A 65 1.44 -18.01 -10.60
N GLU A 66 2.70 -17.79 -10.97
CA GLU A 66 3.80 -17.87 -9.98
C GLU A 66 4.71 -16.65 -9.77
N ASN A 67 4.42 -15.46 -10.29
CA ASN A 67 5.25 -14.29 -9.94
C ASN A 67 4.43 -13.01 -9.68
N LEU A 68 3.68 -12.97 -8.56
CA LEU A 68 3.31 -11.68 -7.97
C LEU A 68 4.58 -11.04 -7.38
N ILE A 69 5.10 -10.01 -8.05
CA ILE A 69 6.24 -9.25 -7.53
C ILE A 69 5.70 -8.12 -6.65
N GLU A 70 5.76 -8.32 -5.33
CA GLU A 70 5.46 -7.28 -4.34
C GLU A 70 6.65 -6.33 -4.21
N LYS A 71 6.46 -5.05 -4.55
CA LYS A 71 7.48 -4.01 -4.46
C LYS A 71 7.10 -3.00 -3.37
N PRO A 72 8.02 -2.64 -2.45
CA PRO A 72 7.74 -1.61 -1.45
C PRO A 72 7.61 -0.23 -2.11
N LEU A 73 6.63 0.55 -1.68
CA LEU A 73 6.48 1.96 -2.03
C LEU A 73 7.18 2.84 -1.00
N PRO A 74 7.71 4.01 -1.41
CA PRO A 74 8.27 4.95 -0.46
C PRO A 74 7.19 5.42 0.51
N ARG A 75 7.59 5.63 1.76
CA ARG A 75 6.68 6.12 2.81
C ARG A 75 6.09 7.50 2.42
N PRO A 76 4.76 7.63 2.30
CA PRO A 76 4.15 8.93 2.08
C PRO A 76 4.27 9.77 3.35
N SER A 77 4.45 11.09 3.18
CA SER A 77 4.41 12.00 4.33
C SER A 77 3.01 11.98 4.95
N PRO A 78 2.88 11.89 6.29
CA PRO A 78 1.57 11.96 6.93
C PRO A 78 0.83 13.28 6.65
N ARG A 79 1.60 14.33 6.35
CA ARG A 79 1.08 15.65 5.97
C ARG A 79 0.80 15.80 4.47
N ALA A 80 1.08 14.77 3.66
CA ALA A 80 0.82 14.82 2.22
C ALA A 80 -0.68 14.91 1.96
N SER A 81 -1.07 15.77 1.03
CA SER A 81 -2.45 15.87 0.53
C SER A 81 -2.81 14.65 -0.31
N VAL A 82 -4.12 14.39 -0.48
CA VAL A 82 -4.63 13.31 -1.36
C VAL A 82 -4.00 13.40 -2.75
N GLN A 83 -3.94 14.61 -3.31
CA GLN A 83 -3.38 14.84 -4.64
C GLN A 83 -1.87 14.51 -4.72
N GLN A 84 -1.10 14.76 -3.66
CA GLN A 84 0.33 14.41 -3.64
C GLN A 84 0.53 12.90 -3.53
N LEU A 85 -0.33 12.21 -2.76
CA LEU A 85 -0.34 10.76 -2.66
C LEU A 85 -0.71 10.12 -4.01
N GLU A 86 -1.74 10.64 -4.67
CA GLU A 86 -2.16 10.21 -5.99
C GLU A 86 -1.05 10.37 -7.03
N GLN A 87 -0.38 11.53 -7.08
CA GLN A 87 0.74 11.76 -7.99
C GLN A 87 1.90 10.78 -7.73
N MET A 88 2.19 10.49 -6.46
CA MET A 88 3.18 9.48 -6.11
C MET A 88 2.76 8.10 -6.62
N LEU A 89 1.53 7.68 -6.34
CA LEU A 89 1.02 6.38 -6.78
C LEU A 89 1.02 6.25 -8.30
N HIS A 90 0.59 7.28 -9.03
CA HIS A 90 0.65 7.30 -10.49
C HIS A 90 2.06 7.03 -11.01
N LYS A 91 3.09 7.61 -10.39
CA LYS A 91 4.49 7.41 -10.79
C LYS A 91 4.94 5.96 -10.64
N TYR A 92 4.45 5.23 -9.64
CA TYR A 92 4.84 3.84 -9.39
C TYR A 92 3.92 2.82 -10.08
N LEU A 93 2.66 3.18 -10.31
CA LEU A 93 1.65 2.31 -10.90
C LEU A 93 1.52 2.49 -12.42
N SER A 94 2.05 3.56 -13.02
CA SER A 94 1.93 3.81 -14.47
C SER A 94 3.22 3.50 -15.24
N ASN A 95 4.15 2.72 -14.67
CA ASN A 95 5.52 2.62 -15.16
C ASN A 95 6.01 1.18 -15.31
#